data_AF-A0A3B9LEJ3-F1
#
_entry.id   AF-A0A3B9LEJ3-F1
#
_cell.length_a   1.000
_cell.length_b   1.000
_cell.length_c   1.000
_cell.angle_alpha   90.00
_cell.angle_beta   90.00
_cell.angle_gamma   90.00
#
_symmetry.space_group_name_H-M   'P 1'
#
loop_
_entity.id
_entity.type
_entity.pdbx_description
1 polymer ?
#
loop_
_entity_poly.entity_id
_entity_poly.type
_entity_poly.pdbx_seq_one_letter_code
_entity_poly.pdbx_strand_id
1 'polypeptide(L)' 'MHVELLRGAEADLLEVYVRLEEVRPGLGERFYRTLDAAFERLPNYPEMAPVYRGVYRRLVLRP' A
#
# COMPACT_ATOMS: atom_id res chain seq x y z
N MET A 1 -6.20 4.50 16.02
CA MET A 1 -5.99 3.19 15.37
C MET A 1 -4.82 3.35 14.42
N HIS A 2 -3.80 2.50 14.49
CA HIS A 2 -2.61 2.55 13.63
C HIS A 2 -2.67 1.40 12.61
N VAL A 3 -2.00 1.57 11.47
CA VAL A 3 -1.84 0.50 10.48
C VAL A 3 -0.66 -0.36 10.89
N GLU A 4 -0.87 -1.67 10.98
CA GLU A 4 0.21 -2.65 11.19
C GLU A 4 0.43 -3.45 9.90
N LEU A 5 1.68 -3.50 9.45
CA LEU A 5 2.08 -4.34 8.33
C LEU A 5 2.47 -5.72 8.85
N LEU A 6 1.97 -6.77 8.20
CA LEU A 6 2.46 -8.12 8.42
C LEU A 6 3.87 -8.24 7.82
N ARG A 7 4.72 -9.10 8.39
CA ARG A 7 6.12 -9.28 7.92
C ARG A 7 6.23 -9.49 6.40
N GLY A 8 5.32 -10.27 5.81
CA GLY A 8 5.32 -10.49 4.35
C GLY A 8 5.06 -9.21 3.56
N ALA A 9 4.17 -8.34 4.07
CA ALA A 9 3.80 -7.10 3.40
C ALA A 9 4.98 -6.11 3.34
N GLU A 10 5.81 -6.01 4.39
CA GLU A 10 6.98 -5.14 4.36
C GLU A 10 7.97 -5.54 3.25
N ALA A 11 8.19 -6.85 3.08
CA ALA A 11 9.03 -7.37 2.01
C ALA A 11 8.43 -7.11 0.63
N ASP A 12 7.12 -7.32 0.46
CA ASP A 12 6.41 -7.06 -0.79
C ASP A 12 6.52 -5.57 -1.20
N LEU A 13 6.37 -4.65 -0.24
CA LEU A 13 6.49 -3.22 -0.50
C LEU A 13 7.90 -2.82 -0.97
N LEU A 14 8.94 -3.37 -0.32
CA LEU A 14 10.32 -3.14 -0.70
C LEU A 14 10.65 -3.70 -2.08
N GLU A 15 10.17 -4.91 -2.40
CA GLU A 15 10.37 -5.50 -3.73
C GLU A 15 9.75 -4.64 -4.83
N VAL A 16 8.51 -4.18 -4.63
CA VAL A 16 7.83 -3.28 -5.58
C VAL A 16 8.57 -1.96 -5.72
N TYR A 17 9.04 -1.37 -4.62
CA TYR A 17 9.84 -0.15 -4.64
C TYR A 17 11.08 -0.30 -5.53
N VAL A 18 11.89 -1.33 -5.27
CA VAL A 18 13.15 -1.59 -6.01
C VAL A 18 12.86 -1.76 -7.50
N ARG A 19 11.84 -2.57 -7.84
CA ARG A 19 11.44 -2.80 -9.23
C ARG A 19 10.99 -1.52 -9.93
N LEU A 20 10.29 -0.62 -9.24
CA LEU A 20 9.87 0.67 -9.80
C LEU A 20 11.06 1.59 -10.05
N GLU A 21 12.04 1.62 -9.15
CA GLU A 21 13.27 2.40 -9.32
C GLU A 21 14.12 1.90 -10.49
N GLU A 22 14.15 0.58 -10.74
CA GLU A 22 14.80 -0.01 -11.93
C GLU A 22 14.14 0.44 -13.24
N VAL A 23 12.82 0.64 -13.25
CA VAL A 23 12.08 1.11 -14.43
C VAL A 23 12.37 2.59 -14.70
N ARG A 24 12.29 3.42 -13.66
CA ARG A 24 12.65 4.84 -13.74
C ARG A 24 12.93 5.37 -12.33
N PRO A 25 14.06 6.07 -12.14
CA PRO A 25 14.36 6.72 -10.87
C PRO A 25 13.22 7.62 -10.38
N GLY A 26 12.85 7.46 -9.11
CA GLY A 26 11.81 8.22 -8.42
C GLY A 26 10.39 7.64 -8.49
N LEU A 27 10.17 6.52 -9.20
CA LEU A 27 8.87 5.84 -9.20
C LEU A 27 8.57 5.10 -7.90
N GLY A 28 9.59 4.55 -7.24
CA GLY A 28 9.44 3.93 -5.91
C GLY A 28 8.99 4.96 -4.88
N GLU A 29 9.60 6.15 -4.90
CA GLU A 29 9.20 7.27 -4.03
C GLU A 29 7.75 7.71 -4.28
N ARG A 30 7.33 7.78 -5.55
CA ARG A 30 5.95 8.10 -5.90
C ARG A 30 4.97 7.03 -5.40
N PHE A 31 5.37 5.77 -5.46
CA PHE A 31 4.61 4.66 -4.92
C PHE A 31 4.45 4.75 -3.40
N TYR A 32 5.53 4.98 -2.65
CA TYR A 32 5.46 5.13 -1.18
C TYR A 32 4.61 6.32 -0.75
N ARG A 33 4.71 7.48 -1.40
CA ARG A 33 3.80 8.60 -1.12
C ARG A 33 2.32 8.26 -1.31
N THR A 34 2.02 7.38 -2.27
CA THR A 34 0.64 6.92 -2.51
C THR A 34 0.19 5.96 -1.41
N LEU A 35 1.09 5.11 -0.90
CA LEU A 35 0.82 4.25 0.26
C LEU A 35 0.59 5.06 1.53
N ASP A 36 1.43 6.06 1.81
CA ASP A 36 1.32 6.91 3.00
C ASP A 36 -0.05 7.58 3.07
N ALA A 37 -0.48 8.19 1.95
CA ALA A 37 -1.81 8.81 1.85
C ALA A 37 -2.96 7.80 2.05
N ALA A 38 -2.76 6.53 1.69
CA ALA A 38 -3.75 5.48 1.95
C ALA A 38 -3.72 5.05 3.42
N PHE A 39 -2.54 4.88 4.02
CA PHE A 39 -2.37 4.50 5.41
C PHE A 39 -2.87 5.55 6.40
N GLU A 40 -2.85 6.83 6.05
CA GLU A 40 -3.49 7.90 6.83
C GLU A 40 -5.03 7.78 6.85
N ARG A 41 -5.63 7.27 5.76
CA ARG A 41 -7.08 7.18 5.59
C ARG A 41 -7.68 5.90 6.16
N LEU A 42 -6.97 4.77 6.03
CA LEU A 42 -7.47 3.46 6.43
C LEU A 42 -7.95 3.39 7.90
N PRO A 43 -7.25 3.99 8.89
CA PRO A 43 -7.73 3.99 10.27
C PRO A 43 -9.06 4.71 10.47
N ASN A 44 -9.30 5.74 9.66
CA ASN A 44 -10.50 6.59 9.75
C ASN A 44 -11.66 6.03 8.93
N TYR A 45 -11.36 5.26 7.88
CA TYR A 45 -12.34 4.70 6.96
C TYR A 45 -12.00 3.23 6.61
N PRO A 46 -11.99 2.30 7.58
CA PRO A 46 -11.58 0.91 7.35
C PRO A 46 -12.47 0.17 6.33
N GLU A 47 -13.68 0.69 6.10
CA GLU A 47 -14.65 0.14 5.16
C GLU A 47 -14.56 0.73 3.74
N MET A 48 -13.63 1.65 3.48
CA MET A 48 -13.51 2.36 2.20
C MET A 48 -13.22 1.48 0.98
N ALA A 49 -12.81 0.22 1.21
CA ALA A 49 -12.50 -0.74 0.18
C ALA A 49 -13.52 -1.90 0.15
N PRO A 50 -13.86 -2.44 -1.04
CA PRO A 50 -14.77 -3.57 -1.15
C PRO A 50 -14.20 -4.84 -0.51
N VAL A 51 -15.09 -5.68 0.02
CA VAL A 51 -14.73 -7.03 0.48
C VAL A 51 -14.30 -7.87 -0.71
N TYR A 52 -13.13 -8.49 -0.60
CA TYR A 52 -12.56 -9.35 -1.63
C TYR A 52 -12.73 -10.83 -1.30
N ARG A 53 -12.42 -11.22 -0.06
CA ARG A 53 -12.55 -12.62 0.40
C ARG A 53 -12.68 -12.70 1.91
N GLY A 54 -13.82 -13.17 2.41
CA GLY A 54 -14.05 -13.28 3.85
C GLY A 54 -13.88 -11.91 4.53
N VAL A 55 -12.91 -11.81 5.45
CA VAL A 55 -12.58 -10.57 6.16
C VAL A 55 -11.63 -9.63 5.41
N TYR A 56 -11.05 -10.09 4.29
CA TYR A 56 -10.08 -9.30 3.53
C TYR A 56 -10.77 -8.33 2.56
N ARG A 57 -10.36 -7.06 2.60
CA ARG A 57 -10.76 -6.00 1.67
C ARG A 57 -9.64 -5.67 0.69
N ARG A 58 -9.98 -5.16 -0.50
CA ARG A 58 -8.99 -4.80 -1.54
C ARG A 58 -9.13 -3.35 -1.96
N LEU A 59 -8.12 -2.55 -1.63
CA LEU A 59 -7.98 -1.17 -2.10
C LEU A 59 -7.00 -1.14 -3.29
N VAL A 60 -7.44 -0.64 -4.44
CA VAL A 60 -6.57 -0.46 -5.61
C VAL A 60 -6.03 0.95 -5.62
N LEU A 61 -4.71 1.10 -5.51
CA LEU A 61 -4.01 2.37 -5.56
C LEU A 61 -3.43 2.60 -6.96
N ARG A 62 -3.35 3.88 -7.37
CA ARG A 62 -2.75 4.30 -8.64
C ARG A 62 -1.62 5.27 -8.35
N PRO A 63 -0.37 4.80 -8.30
CA PRO A 63 0.78 5.65 -8.01
C PRO A 63 1.04 6.67 -9.11
#